data_AF-A0A1E2V5E9-F1
#
_entry.id   AF-A0A1E2V5E9-F1
#
_cell.length_a   1.000
_cell.length_b   1.000
_cell.length_c   1.000
_cell.angle_alpha   90.00
_cell.angle_beta   90.00
_cell.angle_gamma   90.00
#
_symmetry.space_group_name_H-M   'P 1'
#
loop_
_entity.id
_entity.type
_entity.pdbx_description
1 polymer ?
#
loop_
_entity_poly.entity_id
_entity_poly.type
_entity_poly.pdbx_seq_one_letter_code
_entity_poly.pdbx_strand_id
1 'polypeptide(L)'
;MSQTTDLPALAKICLSQQYRLPQRWAALASGEVDFITRVLADTARLQGWLRDAQQPDAQALQQWCQGEPPVWVCKSALFLLQRMPAQPLPEDEHEVLAWLWVWVQIDDDGQFPAHLKSVLAPRWPEVRAAWKTWQGQQVLARG
;
A
#
# COMPACT_ATOMS: atom_id res chain seq x y z
N MET A 1 -19.61 -15.00 18.46
CA MET A 1 -20.38 -14.77 17.21
C MET A 1 -19.39 -14.36 16.16
N SER A 2 -18.92 -15.29 15.34
CA SER A 2 -17.96 -15.00 14.26
C SER A 2 -18.71 -14.24 13.18
N GLN A 3 -18.46 -12.93 13.05
CA GLN A 3 -18.95 -12.18 11.89
C GLN A 3 -18.21 -12.74 10.67
N THR A 4 -18.94 -13.36 9.75
CA THR A 4 -18.39 -13.76 8.46
C THR A 4 -18.04 -12.49 7.70
N THR A 5 -16.75 -12.18 7.56
CA THR A 5 -16.28 -11.03 6.81
C THR A 5 -16.66 -11.19 5.33
N ASP A 6 -17.54 -10.32 4.82
CA ASP A 6 -17.88 -10.25 3.40
C ASP A 6 -16.65 -9.81 2.61
N LEU A 7 -16.04 -10.74 1.87
CA LEU A 7 -14.76 -10.55 1.17
C LEU A 7 -14.84 -9.43 0.10
N PRO A 8 -15.87 -9.37 -0.77
CA PRO A 8 -16.11 -8.21 -1.63
C PRO A 8 -16.19 -6.87 -0.89
N ALA A 9 -16.86 -6.82 0.26
CA ALA A 9 -16.93 -5.59 1.06
C ALA A 9 -15.56 -5.22 1.63
N LEU A 10 -14.82 -6.19 2.18
CA LEU A 10 -13.47 -5.98 2.69
C LEU A 10 -12.51 -5.49 1.60
N ALA A 11 -12.57 -6.06 0.38
CA ALA A 11 -11.77 -5.60 -0.74
C ALA A 11 -12.02 -4.12 -1.07
N LYS A 12 -13.29 -3.69 -1.10
CA LYS A 12 -13.66 -2.28 -1.33
C LYS A 12 -13.12 -1.35 -0.24
N ILE A 13 -13.18 -1.78 1.02
CA ILE A 13 -12.59 -1.03 2.14
C ILE A 13 -11.08 -0.91 1.93
N CYS A 14 -10.39 -2.02 1.69
CA CYS A 14 -8.95 -2.04 1.47
C CYS A 14 -8.50 -1.13 0.31
N LEU A 15 -9.21 -1.18 -0.82
CA LEU A 15 -8.99 -0.32 -1.99
C LEU A 15 -9.12 1.17 -1.65
N SER A 16 -10.06 1.56 -0.80
CA SER A 16 -10.22 2.96 -0.41
C SER A 16 -9.19 3.43 0.63
N GLN A 17 -8.61 2.51 1.40
CA GLN A 17 -7.61 2.85 2.41
C GLN A 17 -6.17 2.95 1.87
N GLN A 18 -5.86 2.32 0.73
CA GLN A 18 -4.48 2.28 0.19
C GLN A 18 -3.87 3.69 -0.03
N TYR A 19 -4.70 4.71 -0.18
CA TYR A 19 -4.30 6.11 -0.41
C TYR A 19 -3.65 6.76 0.82
N ARG A 20 -3.75 6.12 1.98
CA ARG A 20 -3.08 6.56 3.21
C ARG A 20 -1.57 6.31 3.19
N LEU A 21 -1.07 5.40 2.35
CA LEU A 21 0.37 5.07 2.31
C LEU A 21 1.25 6.22 1.82
N PRO A 22 0.93 6.93 0.71
CA PRO A 22 1.68 8.13 0.32
C PRO A 22 1.64 9.23 1.39
N GLN A 23 0.49 9.42 2.06
CA GLN A 23 0.35 10.37 3.17
C GLN A 23 1.28 10.00 4.33
N ARG A 24 1.29 8.72 4.72
CA ARG A 24 2.14 8.21 5.81
C ARG A 24 3.62 8.39 5.49
N TRP A 25 4.02 8.05 4.27
CA TRP A 25 5.38 8.27 3.80
C TRP A 25 5.76 9.74 3.84
N ALA A 26 4.91 10.63 3.30
CA ALA A 26 5.17 12.07 3.28
C ALA A 26 5.27 12.69 4.69
N ALA A 27 4.52 12.16 5.67
CA ALA A 27 4.55 12.63 7.05
C ALA A 27 5.81 12.19 7.81
N LEU A 28 6.40 11.04 7.47
CA LEU A 28 7.54 10.46 8.20
C LEU A 28 8.89 10.71 7.49
N ALA A 29 8.88 10.87 6.18
CA ALA A 29 10.09 11.13 5.41
C ALA A 29 10.65 12.52 5.74
N SER A 30 11.97 12.63 5.72
CA SER A 30 12.66 13.90 5.93
C SER A 30 13.23 14.41 4.59
N GLY A 31 13.01 15.69 4.30
CA GLY A 31 13.55 16.36 3.13
C GLY A 31 12.53 17.22 2.40
N GLU A 32 12.97 17.83 1.31
CA GLU A 32 12.12 18.63 0.42
C GLU A 32 11.06 17.74 -0.26
N VAL A 33 9.87 18.31 -0.49
CA VAL A 33 8.72 17.57 -1.06
C VAL A 33 9.07 16.95 -2.42
N ASP A 34 9.81 17.67 -3.27
CA ASP A 34 10.28 17.15 -4.56
C ASP A 34 11.21 15.95 -4.41
N PHE A 35 12.07 15.95 -3.39
CA PHE A 35 12.97 14.84 -3.11
C PHE A 35 12.19 13.61 -2.63
N ILE A 36 11.27 13.78 -1.68
CA ILE A 36 10.40 12.72 -1.17
C ILE A 36 9.59 12.09 -2.30
N THR A 37 9.09 12.92 -3.23
CA THR A 37 8.34 12.48 -4.41
C THR A 37 9.22 11.70 -5.39
N ARG A 38 10.44 12.19 -5.63
CA ARG A 38 11.41 11.52 -6.51
C ARG A 38 11.82 10.15 -5.99
N VAL A 39 12.05 10.02 -4.68
CA VAL A 39 12.41 8.74 -4.05
C VAL A 39 11.35 7.68 -4.28
N LEU A 40 10.06 8.03 -4.27
CA LEU A 40 8.98 7.09 -4.60
C LEU A 40 9.12 6.59 -6.05
N ALA A 41 9.31 7.48 -7.01
CA ALA A 41 9.43 7.10 -8.42
C ALA A 41 10.69 6.27 -8.69
N ASP A 42 11.82 6.65 -8.11
CA ASP A 42 13.08 5.93 -8.26
C ASP A 42 12.99 4.53 -7.63
N THR A 43 12.35 4.42 -6.45
CA THR A 43 12.06 3.12 -5.84
C THR A 43 11.21 2.27 -6.76
N ALA A 44 10.14 2.82 -7.34
CA ALA A 44 9.27 2.10 -8.27
C ALA A 44 10.01 1.62 -9.52
N ARG A 45 10.93 2.43 -10.06
CA ARG A 45 11.77 2.06 -11.21
C ARG A 45 12.72 0.92 -10.86
N LEU A 46 13.41 1.01 -9.72
CA LEU A 46 14.32 -0.03 -9.24
C LEU A 46 13.59 -1.35 -8.98
N GLN A 47 12.34 -1.30 -8.52
CA GLN A 47 11.49 -2.48 -8.33
C GLN A 47 10.77 -2.95 -9.61
N GLY A 48 10.93 -2.23 -10.73
CA GLY A 48 10.27 -2.55 -12.00
C GLY A 48 8.76 -2.28 -12.04
N TRP A 49 8.22 -1.54 -11.06
CA TRP A 49 6.81 -1.11 -10.99
C TRP A 49 6.51 0.11 -11.85
N LEU A 50 7.55 0.84 -12.27
CA LEU A 50 7.46 2.03 -13.10
C LEU A 50 8.52 1.92 -14.21
N ARG A 51 8.12 1.95 -15.49
CA ARG A 51 9.04 1.82 -16.62
C ARG A 51 9.27 3.16 -17.34
N ASP A 52 8.19 3.82 -17.77
CA ASP A 52 8.29 4.98 -18.67
C ASP A 52 7.39 6.14 -18.21
N ALA A 53 7.64 6.66 -17.00
CA ALA A 53 6.92 7.82 -16.49
C ALA A 53 7.84 9.03 -16.35
N GLN A 54 7.29 10.17 -16.79
CA GLN A 54 7.83 11.50 -16.47
C GLN A 54 8.08 11.60 -14.97
N GLN A 55 9.17 12.27 -14.61
CA GLN A 55 9.53 12.49 -13.22
C GLN A 55 8.40 13.24 -12.50
N PRO A 56 7.80 12.67 -11.45
CA PRO A 56 6.80 13.38 -10.67
C PRO A 56 7.46 14.46 -9.82
N ASP A 57 6.69 15.52 -9.55
CA ASP A 57 7.06 16.69 -8.75
C ASP A 57 6.22 16.78 -7.47
N ALA A 58 6.47 17.81 -6.66
CA ALA A 58 5.71 18.05 -5.44
C ALA A 58 4.18 18.14 -5.64
N GLN A 59 3.72 18.64 -6.80
CA GLN A 59 2.29 18.72 -7.10
C GLN A 59 1.68 17.33 -7.24
N ALA A 60 2.39 16.40 -7.89
CA ALA A 60 1.94 15.01 -8.00
C ALA A 60 1.77 14.35 -6.63
N LEU A 61 2.71 14.56 -5.70
CA LEU A 61 2.59 14.01 -4.33
C LEU A 61 1.39 14.58 -3.58
N GLN A 62 1.11 15.89 -3.70
CA GLN A 62 -0.08 16.48 -3.08
C GLN A 62 -1.37 15.86 -3.62
N GLN A 63 -1.46 15.62 -4.92
CA GLN A 63 -2.62 14.98 -5.55
C GLN A 63 -2.81 13.54 -5.05
N TRP A 64 -1.72 12.77 -4.96
CA TRP A 64 -1.75 11.40 -4.45
C TRP A 64 -2.15 11.33 -2.98
N CYS A 65 -1.72 12.29 -2.17
CA CYS A 65 -2.13 12.39 -0.78
C CYS A 65 -3.61 12.80 -0.61
N GLN A 66 -4.29 13.31 -1.65
CA GLN A 66 -5.67 13.78 -1.54
C GLN A 66 -6.68 12.91 -2.30
N GLY A 67 -6.20 12.03 -3.17
CA GLY A 67 -7.04 11.26 -4.08
C GLY A 67 -6.56 9.82 -4.23
N GLU A 68 -6.76 9.27 -5.43
CA GLU A 68 -6.38 7.91 -5.80
C GLU A 68 -4.97 7.89 -6.43
N PRO A 69 -3.90 7.63 -5.65
CA PRO A 69 -2.56 7.41 -6.17
C PRO A 69 -2.51 6.23 -7.15
N PRO A 70 -1.61 6.30 -8.14
CA PRO A 70 -1.21 5.12 -8.88
C PRO A 70 -0.71 4.02 -7.94
N VAL A 71 -1.04 2.76 -8.25
CA VAL A 71 -0.66 1.60 -7.41
C VAL A 71 0.84 1.53 -7.12
N TRP A 72 1.70 1.90 -8.07
CA TRP A 72 3.15 1.90 -7.86
C TRP A 72 3.59 2.87 -6.76
N VAL A 73 2.86 3.98 -6.54
CA VAL A 73 3.15 4.94 -5.47
C VAL A 73 2.90 4.29 -4.12
N CYS A 74 1.75 3.62 -3.96
CA CYS A 74 1.42 2.89 -2.73
C CYS A 74 2.43 1.79 -2.45
N LYS A 75 2.82 1.00 -3.46
CA LYS A 75 3.84 -0.05 -3.33
C LYS A 75 5.19 0.52 -2.89
N SER A 76 5.60 1.64 -3.48
CA SER A 76 6.86 2.32 -3.13
C SER A 76 6.84 2.88 -1.71
N ALA A 77 5.74 3.53 -1.32
CA ALA A 77 5.56 4.02 0.03
C ALA A 77 5.67 2.89 1.07
N LEU A 78 4.95 1.77 0.87
CA LEU A 78 5.04 0.60 1.76
C LEU A 78 6.46 0.03 1.83
N PHE A 79 7.10 -0.12 0.67
CA PHE A 79 8.46 -0.64 0.56
C PHE A 79 9.49 0.22 1.32
N LEU A 80 9.30 1.54 1.33
CA LEU A 80 10.16 2.47 2.05
C LEU A 80 9.85 2.47 3.54
N LEU A 81 8.57 2.51 3.93
CA LEU A 81 8.11 2.47 5.32
C LEU A 81 8.68 1.25 6.08
N GLN A 82 8.62 0.05 5.48
CA GLN A 82 9.16 -1.17 6.10
C GLN A 82 10.69 -1.17 6.30
N ARG A 83 11.41 -0.25 5.64
CA ARG A 83 12.87 -0.10 5.71
C ARG A 83 13.30 1.11 6.53
N MET A 84 12.37 1.94 7.00
CA MET A 84 12.72 3.09 7.82
C MET A 84 13.35 2.64 9.14
N PRO A 85 14.47 3.26 9.57
CA PRO A 85 15.12 2.93 10.85
C PRO A 85 14.19 3.08 12.06
N ALA A 86 13.25 4.02 11.98
CA ALA A 86 12.25 4.28 13.04
C ALA A 86 11.21 3.16 13.19
N GLN A 87 11.16 2.19 12.26
CA GLN A 87 10.23 1.05 12.28
C GLN A 87 8.77 1.48 12.52
N PRO A 88 8.22 2.35 11.65
CA PRO A 88 6.88 2.88 11.84
C PRO A 88 5.86 1.74 11.83
N LEU A 89 4.86 1.86 12.71
CA LEU A 89 3.69 0.99 12.74
C LEU A 89 2.49 1.72 12.11
N PRO A 90 1.51 0.97 11.56
CA PRO A 90 0.19 1.52 11.27
C PRO A 90 -0.43 2.16 12.52
N GLU A 91 -1.09 3.31 12.38
CA GLU A 91 -1.70 4.06 13.49
C GLU A 91 -3.07 3.51 13.90
N ASP A 92 -3.81 2.98 12.92
CA ASP A 92 -5.18 2.50 13.12
C ASP A 92 -5.49 1.27 12.25
N GLU A 93 -6.66 0.67 12.48
CA GLU A 93 -7.14 -0.50 11.74
C GLU A 93 -7.22 -0.23 10.22
N HIS A 94 -7.57 1.00 9.82
CA HIS A 94 -7.67 1.35 8.41
C HIS A 94 -6.31 1.35 7.72
N GLU A 95 -5.28 1.85 8.42
CA GLU A 95 -3.92 1.81 7.94
C GLU A 95 -3.38 0.36 7.91
N VAL A 96 -3.74 -0.49 8.88
CA VAL A 96 -3.43 -1.93 8.80
C VAL A 96 -3.98 -2.55 7.52
N LEU A 97 -5.25 -2.27 7.18
CA LEU A 97 -5.85 -2.76 5.94
C LEU A 97 -5.17 -2.19 4.69
N ALA A 98 -4.80 -0.91 4.70
CA ALA A 98 -4.04 -0.29 3.60
C ALA A 98 -2.69 -0.99 3.38
N TRP A 99 -1.94 -1.22 4.45
CA TRP A 99 -0.64 -1.89 4.40
C TRP A 99 -0.79 -3.31 3.87
N LEU A 100 -1.71 -4.10 4.42
CA LEU A 100 -1.93 -5.49 4.01
C LEU A 100 -2.39 -5.60 2.55
N TRP A 101 -3.28 -4.70 2.12
CA TRP A 101 -3.79 -4.68 0.76
C TRP A 101 -2.72 -4.38 -0.27
N VAL A 102 -1.74 -3.55 0.06
CA VAL A 102 -0.63 -3.28 -0.84
C VAL A 102 0.45 -4.35 -0.71
N TRP A 103 0.65 -4.91 0.48
CA TRP A 103 1.58 -6.01 0.72
C TRP A 103 1.27 -7.21 -0.16
N VAL A 104 0.01 -7.65 -0.20
CA VAL A 104 -0.42 -8.82 -0.99
C VAL A 104 -0.23 -8.63 -2.51
N GLN A 105 -0.06 -7.40 -2.97
CA GLN A 105 0.25 -7.09 -4.37
C GLN A 105 1.74 -7.12 -4.69
N ILE A 106 2.58 -7.11 -3.66
CA ILE A 106 4.04 -7.19 -3.75
C ILE A 106 4.47 -8.65 -3.50
N ASP A 107 3.93 -9.25 -2.45
CA ASP A 107 4.24 -10.59 -1.97
C ASP A 107 3.02 -11.20 -1.26
N ASP A 108 2.56 -12.35 -1.73
CA ASP A 108 1.38 -13.05 -1.19
C ASP A 108 1.71 -14.15 -0.18
N ASP A 109 2.98 -14.28 0.24
CA ASP A 109 3.44 -15.27 1.23
C ASP A 109 3.22 -14.82 2.69
N GLY A 110 3.00 -13.52 2.93
CA GLY A 110 2.72 -12.99 4.27
C GLY A 110 3.93 -12.97 5.20
N GLN A 111 5.13 -12.84 4.63
CA GLN A 111 6.36 -12.71 5.40
C GLN A 111 6.58 -11.26 5.83
N PHE A 112 6.09 -10.92 7.02
CA PHE A 112 6.25 -9.58 7.60
C PHE A 112 7.58 -9.44 8.38
N PRO A 113 8.23 -8.26 8.32
CA PRO A 113 9.26 -7.86 9.28
C PRO A 113 8.78 -8.04 10.72
N ALA A 114 9.71 -8.38 11.62
CA ALA A 114 9.39 -8.72 13.01
C ALA A 114 8.56 -7.64 13.73
N HIS A 115 8.87 -6.36 13.52
CA HIS A 115 8.16 -5.24 14.14
C HIS A 115 6.71 -5.08 13.66
N LEU A 116 6.38 -5.57 12.46
CA LEU A 116 5.03 -5.49 11.89
C LEU A 116 4.20 -6.74 12.13
N LYS A 117 4.84 -7.86 12.46
CA LYS A 117 4.17 -9.17 12.51
C LYS A 117 3.01 -9.21 13.49
N SER A 118 3.15 -8.63 14.69
CA SER A 118 2.08 -8.61 15.70
C SER A 118 0.86 -7.80 15.26
N VAL A 119 1.05 -6.79 14.41
CA VAL A 119 0.01 -5.87 13.96
C VAL A 119 -0.67 -6.37 12.68
N LEU A 120 0.11 -6.89 11.73
CA LEU A 120 -0.37 -7.27 10.40
C LEU A 120 -0.87 -8.72 10.31
N ALA A 121 -0.20 -9.67 10.99
CA ALA A 121 -0.55 -11.10 10.89
C ALA A 121 -2.00 -11.43 11.29
N PRO A 122 -2.63 -10.78 12.30
CA PRO A 122 -4.00 -11.10 12.70
C PRO A 122 -5.04 -10.93 11.57
N ARG A 123 -4.83 -9.94 10.68
CA ARG A 123 -5.75 -9.63 9.57
C ARG A 123 -5.26 -10.19 8.23
N TRP A 124 -4.09 -10.82 8.18
CA TRP A 124 -3.54 -11.32 6.91
C TRP A 124 -4.44 -12.34 6.17
N PRO A 125 -5.00 -13.38 6.81
CA PRO A 125 -5.75 -14.42 6.10
C PRO A 125 -6.98 -13.89 5.36
N GLU A 126 -7.71 -12.97 5.98
CA GLU A 126 -8.92 -12.37 5.40
C GLU A 126 -8.60 -11.36 4.29
N VAL A 127 -7.55 -10.54 4.44
CA VAL A 127 -7.13 -9.61 3.37
C VAL A 127 -6.61 -10.37 2.17
N ARG A 128 -5.83 -11.44 2.38
CA ARG A 128 -5.37 -12.31 1.29
C ARG A 128 -6.53 -12.99 0.57
N ALA A 129 -7.55 -13.45 1.30
CA ALA A 129 -8.76 -14.02 0.70
C ALA A 129 -9.52 -12.97 -0.12
N ALA A 130 -9.72 -11.76 0.42
CA ALA A 130 -10.38 -10.66 -0.26
C ALA A 130 -9.65 -10.25 -1.55
N TRP A 131 -8.32 -10.21 -1.51
CA TRP A 131 -7.49 -9.95 -2.69
C TRP A 131 -7.71 -10.99 -3.79
N LYS A 132 -7.68 -12.29 -3.46
CA LYS A 132 -7.93 -13.37 -4.42
C LYS A 132 -9.32 -13.29 -5.03
N THR A 133 -10.34 -13.02 -4.22
CA THR A 133 -11.71 -12.80 -4.70
C THR A 133 -11.78 -11.61 -5.66
N TRP A 134 -11.17 -10.49 -5.30
CA TRP A 134 -11.12 -9.29 -6.14
C TRP A 134 -10.39 -9.54 -7.47
N GLN A 135 -9.23 -10.19 -7.44
CA GLN A 135 -8.48 -10.55 -8.66
C GLN A 135 -9.31 -11.43 -9.59
N GLY A 136 -10.00 -12.43 -9.06
CA GLY A 136 -10.91 -13.28 -9.84
C GLY A 136 -12.01 -12.47 -10.53
N GLN A 137 -12.61 -11.50 -9.84
CA GLN A 137 -13.61 -10.60 -10.42
C GLN A 137 -13.03 -9.70 -11.52
N GLN A 138 -11.82 -9.18 -11.34
CA GLN A 138 -11.16 -8.35 -12.35
C GLN A 138 -10.82 -9.12 -13.62
N VAL A 139 -10.49 -10.42 -13.52
CA VAL A 139 -10.26 -11.29 -14.68
C VAL A 139 -11.57 -11.52 -15.43
N LEU A 140 -12.66 -11.83 -14.73
CA LEU A 140 -13.97 -12.04 -15.34
C LEU A 140 -14.53 -10.78 -16.01
N ALA A 141 -14.27 -9.59 -15.46
CA ALA A 141 -14.72 -8.34 -16.04
C ALA A 141 -13.97 -7.94 -17.33
N ARG A 142 -12.85 -8.61 -17.65
CA ARG A 142 -12.01 -8.35 -18.83
C ARG A 142 -12.15 -9.41 -19.92
N GLY A 143 -12.89 -10.49 -19.67
CA GLY A 143 -13.19 -11.55 -20.64
C GLY A 143 -14.60 -11.39 -21.20
#